data_AF-A0A397JIN4-F1
#
_entry.id   AF-A0A397JIN4-F1
#
_cell.length_a   1.000
_cell.length_b   1.000
_cell.length_c   1.000
_cell.angle_alpha   90.00
_cell.angle_beta   90.00
_cell.angle_gamma   90.00
#
_symmetry.space_group_name_H-M   'P 1'
#
loop_
_entity.id
_entity.type
_entity.pdbx_description
1 polymer ?
#
loop_
_entity_poly.entity_id
_entity_poly.type
_entity_poly.pdbx_seq_one_letter_code
_entity_poly.pdbx_strand_id
1 'polypeptide(L)'
;MYRSDFELDDNDFLDIVGDEAFHRRLIKCIEKWPKLRPLLGAWHTFKDFCSALLVLFSSYGILNFARELGVRFLDKLEANVDYPHRIGIRNGNHNLQSNCLASAAPLFASAGKHNYTTAIAHHLSTLAKYPKLNQKLQEVGVFKLIPNNENSHICFAFDEALETFGVRFIKQNITGNIINEETLKRNIKAAQSERERVDLLLSKYLEDTSVSHSQRAINSRKEVLWKLVNNLIIIFDMKNPLEHPIFREHIPPELNKESCEKLIACYPNGLERIQKVYLQEVLKTEKCDPTGRRAIGVKRTKHQEYKEMSKTKKQKVIQQPSDLAESHDHPLKKRRATPHKEQILSSLLVYTDKIPDYKYENILQQLGSDWNKKKIYAWWNYRNKKNTQKQVQLKS
;
A
#
# COMPACT_ATOMS: atom_id res chain seq x y z
N MET A 1 -17.86 22.32 -15.21
CA MET A 1 -16.63 22.89 -15.76
C MET A 1 -16.89 23.12 -17.23
N TYR A 2 -17.10 24.37 -17.59
CA TYR A 2 -17.39 24.77 -18.96
C TYR A 2 -16.11 25.32 -19.60
N ARG A 3 -15.93 25.10 -20.90
CA ARG A 3 -14.75 25.56 -21.64
C ARG A 3 -14.54 27.08 -21.51
N SER A 4 -15.63 27.82 -21.36
CA SER A 4 -15.67 29.28 -21.14
C SER A 4 -14.93 29.74 -19.89
N ASP A 5 -14.74 28.86 -18.90
CA ASP A 5 -14.22 29.23 -17.59
C ASP A 5 -12.69 29.37 -17.58
N PHE A 6 -11.99 29.04 -18.67
CA PHE A 6 -10.53 28.97 -18.74
C PHE A 6 -9.87 30.09 -19.56
N GLU A 7 -10.65 31.02 -20.12
CA GLU A 7 -10.13 32.14 -20.95
C GLU A 7 -9.07 31.69 -21.98
N LEU A 8 -9.29 30.51 -22.59
CA LEU A 8 -8.32 29.90 -23.52
C LEU A 8 -8.49 30.47 -24.92
N ASP A 9 -7.37 30.81 -25.55
CA ASP A 9 -7.35 31.22 -26.95
C ASP A 9 -7.75 30.06 -27.87
N ASP A 10 -8.17 30.43 -29.09
CA ASP A 10 -8.52 29.48 -30.14
C ASP A 10 -7.33 28.69 -30.70
N ASN A 11 -6.13 28.77 -30.12
CA ASN A 11 -5.03 27.87 -30.42
C ASN A 11 -4.51 27.11 -29.20
N ASP A 12 -5.05 27.38 -28.02
CA ASP A 12 -4.51 26.84 -26.78
C ASP A 12 -5.03 25.45 -26.45
N PHE A 13 -4.12 24.62 -25.95
CA PHE A 13 -4.44 23.32 -25.39
C PHE A 13 -4.71 23.45 -23.89
N LEU A 14 -5.72 22.73 -23.41
CA LEU A 14 -5.94 22.55 -21.98
C LEU A 14 -5.40 21.20 -21.54
N ASP A 15 -4.37 21.20 -20.70
CA ASP A 15 -3.85 20.01 -20.05
C ASP A 15 -4.58 19.79 -18.71
N ILE A 16 -5.18 18.61 -18.52
CA ILE A 16 -5.84 18.26 -17.26
C ILE A 16 -5.32 16.92 -16.77
N VAL A 17 -4.77 16.91 -15.55
CA VAL A 17 -4.35 15.68 -14.86
C VAL A 17 -5.48 15.18 -13.95
N GLY A 18 -5.63 13.86 -13.82
CA GLY A 18 -6.37 13.28 -12.69
C GLY A 18 -6.36 11.76 -12.63
N ASP A 19 -6.95 11.20 -11.56
CA ASP A 19 -7.13 9.77 -11.39
C ASP A 19 -7.75 9.05 -12.61
N GLU A 20 -7.63 7.73 -12.66
CA GLU A 20 -8.15 6.90 -13.76
C GLU A 20 -9.61 7.24 -14.09
N ALA A 21 -10.46 7.37 -13.06
CA ALA A 21 -11.89 7.56 -13.23
C ALA A 21 -12.20 8.92 -13.88
N PHE A 22 -11.48 9.96 -13.49
CA PHE A 22 -11.60 11.29 -14.05
C PHE A 22 -10.98 11.36 -15.45
N HIS A 23 -9.75 10.86 -15.62
CA HIS A 23 -9.05 10.76 -16.88
C HIS A 23 -9.91 10.07 -17.96
N ARG A 24 -10.49 8.91 -17.65
CA ARG A 24 -11.37 8.17 -18.58
C ARG A 24 -12.62 8.95 -18.98
N ARG A 25 -13.15 9.81 -18.10
CA ARG A 25 -14.28 10.70 -18.46
C ARG A 25 -13.81 11.82 -19.40
N LEU A 26 -12.64 12.41 -19.13
CA LEU A 26 -12.05 13.45 -19.98
C LEU A 26 -11.72 12.93 -21.39
N ILE A 27 -11.27 11.68 -21.54
CA ILE A 27 -11.03 11.06 -22.85
C ILE A 27 -12.29 11.12 -23.74
N LYS A 28 -13.48 10.90 -23.16
CA LYS A 28 -14.75 11.01 -23.91
C LYS A 28 -15.09 12.43 -24.35
N CYS A 29 -14.53 13.43 -23.67
CA CYS A 29 -14.73 14.84 -24.00
C CYS A 29 -13.85 15.31 -25.16
N ILE A 30 -12.79 14.57 -25.52
CA ILE A 30 -11.86 14.94 -26.61
C ILE A 30 -12.59 15.10 -27.94
N GLU A 31 -13.61 14.28 -28.22
CA GLU A 31 -14.40 14.40 -29.46
C GLU A 31 -15.12 15.74 -29.58
N LYS A 32 -15.58 16.29 -28.45
CA LYS A 32 -16.24 17.59 -28.37
C LYS A 32 -15.26 18.74 -28.20
N TRP A 33 -14.07 18.44 -27.67
CA TRP A 33 -13.01 19.42 -27.44
C TRP A 33 -11.64 18.85 -27.80
N PRO A 34 -11.23 18.93 -29.09
CA PRO A 34 -9.99 18.33 -29.57
C PRO A 34 -8.69 18.91 -28.97
N LYS A 35 -8.78 20.07 -28.31
CA LYS A 35 -7.66 20.74 -27.64
C LYS A 35 -7.53 20.37 -26.16
N LEU A 36 -8.42 19.52 -25.64
CA LEU A 36 -8.25 18.92 -24.34
C LEU A 36 -7.20 17.81 -24.41
N ARG A 37 -6.21 17.84 -23.52
CA ARG A 37 -5.18 16.80 -23.36
C ARG A 37 -5.25 16.24 -21.94
N PRO A 38 -5.98 15.13 -21.74
CA PRO A 38 -6.02 14.46 -20.45
C PRO A 38 -4.69 13.77 -20.16
N LEU A 39 -4.23 13.90 -18.92
CA LEU A 39 -3.04 13.26 -18.39
C LEU A 39 -3.44 12.37 -17.20
N LEU A 40 -2.89 11.17 -17.13
CA LEU A 40 -3.20 10.24 -16.07
C LEU A 40 -2.39 10.58 -14.81
N GLY A 41 -3.07 10.77 -13.69
CA GLY A 41 -2.46 10.88 -12.37
C GLY A 41 -1.80 9.55 -11.99
N ALA A 42 -0.47 9.56 -11.89
CA ALA A 42 0.30 8.34 -11.73
C ALA A 42 0.24 7.80 -10.28
N TRP A 43 0.21 8.69 -9.27
CA TRP A 43 0.08 8.33 -7.85
C TRP A 43 -1.01 7.29 -7.55
N HIS A 44 -2.26 7.56 -7.92
CA HIS A 44 -3.36 6.62 -7.69
C HIS A 44 -3.26 5.36 -8.55
N THR A 45 -2.65 5.47 -9.73
CA THR A 45 -2.43 4.31 -10.62
C THR A 45 -1.44 3.33 -9.97
N PHE A 46 -0.37 3.81 -9.34
CA PHE A 46 0.60 2.94 -8.64
C PHE A 46 0.05 2.30 -7.35
N LYS A 47 -0.85 2.97 -6.65
CA LYS A 47 -1.62 2.32 -5.57
C LYS A 47 -2.39 1.10 -6.08
N ASP A 48 -3.02 1.21 -7.25
CA ASP A 48 -3.72 0.10 -7.88
C ASP A 48 -2.79 -0.96 -8.51
N PHE A 49 -1.52 -0.62 -8.77
CA PHE A 49 -0.51 -1.56 -9.24
C PHE A 49 -0.25 -2.67 -8.21
N CYS A 50 -0.22 -2.32 -6.93
CA CYS A 50 -0.10 -3.29 -5.84
C CYS A 50 -1.28 -4.26 -5.81
N SER A 51 -2.49 -3.76 -6.12
CA SER A 51 -3.66 -4.61 -6.28
C SER A 51 -3.52 -5.56 -7.47
N ALA A 52 -2.95 -5.11 -8.59
CA ALA A 52 -2.66 -5.96 -9.75
C ALA A 52 -1.65 -7.07 -9.39
N LEU A 53 -0.57 -6.75 -8.68
CA LEU A 53 0.39 -7.76 -8.21
C LEU A 53 -0.27 -8.77 -7.27
N LEU A 54 -1.14 -8.33 -6.36
CA LEU A 54 -1.87 -9.27 -5.50
C LEU A 54 -2.81 -10.18 -6.29
N VAL A 55 -3.45 -9.67 -7.34
CA VAL A 55 -4.25 -10.52 -8.24
C VAL A 55 -3.37 -11.60 -8.86
N LEU A 56 -2.21 -11.22 -9.41
CA LEU A 56 -1.34 -12.12 -10.15
C LEU A 56 -0.58 -13.12 -9.27
N PHE A 57 -0.04 -12.67 -8.13
CA PHE A 57 0.91 -13.43 -7.33
C PHE A 57 0.33 -14.04 -6.04
N SER A 58 -0.93 -13.74 -5.69
CA SER A 58 -1.56 -14.22 -4.43
C SER A 58 -1.50 -15.74 -4.25
N SER A 59 -1.68 -16.49 -5.33
CA SER A 59 -1.68 -17.96 -5.32
C SER A 59 -0.28 -18.58 -5.43
N TYR A 60 0.76 -17.75 -5.56
CA TYR A 60 2.15 -18.13 -5.84
C TYR A 60 3.10 -17.80 -4.69
N GLY A 61 2.56 -17.55 -3.49
CA GLY A 61 3.36 -17.43 -2.26
C GLY A 61 3.75 -16.00 -1.87
N ILE A 62 3.27 -14.97 -2.57
CA ILE A 62 3.53 -13.56 -2.18
C ILE A 62 3.07 -13.26 -0.74
N LEU A 63 1.98 -13.90 -0.28
CA LEU A 63 1.49 -13.75 1.09
C LEU A 63 2.40 -14.43 2.12
N ASN A 64 3.07 -15.53 1.74
CA ASN A 64 4.07 -16.18 2.58
C ASN A 64 5.30 -15.29 2.75
N PHE A 65 5.76 -14.69 1.65
CA PHE A 65 6.89 -13.75 1.69
C PHE A 65 6.55 -12.48 2.48
N ALA A 66 5.35 -11.93 2.29
CA ALA A 66 4.86 -10.81 3.09
C ALA A 66 4.83 -11.14 4.59
N ARG A 67 4.43 -12.36 4.97
CA ARG A 67 4.45 -12.82 6.36
C ARG A 67 5.88 -12.86 6.94
N GLU A 68 6.85 -13.42 6.21
CA GLU A 68 8.26 -13.43 6.64
C GLU A 68 8.81 -12.02 6.83
N LEU A 69 8.39 -11.07 5.98
CA LEU A 69 8.75 -9.67 6.10
C LEU A 69 8.09 -8.95 7.31
N GLY A 70 7.29 -9.67 8.11
CA GLY A 70 6.55 -9.10 9.24
C GLY A 70 5.52 -8.05 8.80
N VAL A 71 5.01 -8.19 7.57
CA VAL A 71 4.04 -7.28 6.96
C VAL A 71 2.66 -7.62 7.51
N ARG A 72 2.24 -6.93 8.58
CA ARG A 72 0.90 -7.09 9.17
C ARG A 72 -0.22 -6.45 8.33
N PHE A 73 0.15 -5.57 7.39
CA PHE A 73 -0.74 -4.87 6.45
C PHE A 73 0.01 -4.67 5.14
N LEU A 74 -0.66 -4.89 4.00
CA LEU A 74 -0.10 -4.82 2.64
C LEU A 74 0.59 -3.48 2.32
N ASP A 75 0.37 -2.46 3.15
CA ASP A 75 0.96 -1.12 3.11
C ASP A 75 2.49 -1.11 2.93
N LYS A 76 3.21 -2.11 3.46
CA LYS A 76 4.66 -2.21 3.25
C LYS A 76 5.02 -2.83 1.89
N LEU A 77 4.20 -3.75 1.38
CA LEU A 77 4.37 -4.25 0.01
C LEU A 77 4.08 -3.12 -0.97
N GLU A 78 3.04 -2.34 -0.70
CA GLU A 78 2.68 -1.13 -1.43
C GLU A 78 3.85 -0.13 -1.47
N ALA A 79 4.43 0.17 -0.31
CA ALA A 79 5.58 1.07 -0.22
C ALA A 79 6.83 0.60 -0.99
N ASN A 80 7.05 -0.71 -1.17
CA ASN A 80 8.20 -1.24 -1.92
C ASN A 80 7.94 -1.33 -3.42
N VAL A 81 6.71 -1.68 -3.82
CA VAL A 81 6.32 -1.81 -5.22
C VAL A 81 6.23 -0.44 -5.90
N ASP A 82 5.77 0.57 -5.16
CA ASP A 82 5.65 1.95 -5.59
C ASP A 82 6.99 2.72 -5.56
N TYR A 83 8.08 2.06 -5.13
CA TYR A 83 9.35 2.72 -4.82
C TYR A 83 10.00 3.45 -6.02
N PRO A 84 10.16 2.83 -7.22
CA PRO A 84 10.75 3.53 -8.37
C PRO A 84 9.90 4.73 -8.83
N HIS A 85 8.58 4.59 -8.75
CA HIS A 85 7.65 5.67 -9.09
C HIS A 85 7.75 6.83 -8.10
N ARG A 86 7.78 6.54 -6.79
CA ARG A 86 7.99 7.54 -5.73
C ARG A 86 9.33 8.26 -5.84
N ILE A 87 10.40 7.57 -6.25
CA ILE A 87 11.68 8.22 -6.58
C ILE A 87 11.51 9.15 -7.79
N GLY A 88 10.78 8.69 -8.81
CA GLY A 88 10.42 9.51 -9.96
C GLY A 88 9.68 10.79 -9.56
N ILE A 89 8.72 10.70 -8.63
CA ILE A 89 8.02 11.87 -8.09
C ILE A 89 8.98 12.76 -7.31
N ARG A 90 9.74 12.19 -6.37
CA ARG A 90 10.67 12.92 -5.50
C ARG A 90 11.72 13.70 -6.28
N ASN A 91 12.22 13.13 -7.37
CA ASN A 91 13.26 13.76 -8.18
C ASN A 91 12.69 14.57 -9.34
N GLY A 92 11.35 14.64 -9.48
CA GLY A 92 10.72 15.28 -10.63
C GLY A 92 11.04 14.60 -11.96
N ASN A 93 11.43 13.32 -11.92
CA ASN A 93 11.88 12.57 -13.09
C ASN A 93 10.68 11.96 -13.83
N HIS A 94 10.13 12.74 -14.76
CA HIS A 94 9.01 12.31 -15.60
C HIS A 94 9.28 11.03 -16.37
N ASN A 95 10.51 10.86 -16.91
CA ASN A 95 10.87 9.66 -17.66
C ASN A 95 10.80 8.40 -16.79
N LEU A 96 11.30 8.48 -15.55
CA LEU A 96 11.21 7.37 -14.61
C LEU A 96 9.75 7.03 -14.30
N GLN A 97 8.90 8.04 -14.04
CA GLN A 97 7.48 7.82 -13.79
C GLN A 97 6.77 7.17 -14.99
N SER A 98 6.99 7.71 -16.20
CA SER A 98 6.41 7.22 -17.45
C SER A 98 6.87 5.81 -17.79
N ASN A 99 8.17 5.52 -17.65
CA ASN A 99 8.74 4.19 -17.88
C ASN A 99 8.17 3.16 -16.90
N CYS A 100 8.09 3.50 -15.60
CA CYS A 100 7.49 2.60 -14.62
C CYS A 100 6.02 2.32 -14.95
N LEU A 101 5.26 3.33 -15.39
CA LEU A 101 3.86 3.17 -15.77
C LEU A 101 3.72 2.27 -17.01
N ALA A 102 4.57 2.46 -18.02
CA ALA A 102 4.63 1.62 -19.21
C ALA A 102 4.97 0.16 -18.88
N SER A 103 5.95 -0.07 -17.99
CA SER A 103 6.30 -1.42 -17.52
C SER A 103 5.19 -2.08 -16.70
N ALA A 104 4.39 -1.30 -15.97
CA ALA A 104 3.26 -1.82 -15.20
C ALA A 104 2.03 -2.14 -16.06
N ALA A 105 1.88 -1.51 -17.22
CA ALA A 105 0.67 -1.57 -18.05
C ALA A 105 0.26 -3.00 -18.46
N PRO A 106 1.18 -3.89 -18.90
CA PRO A 106 0.86 -5.29 -19.19
C PRO A 106 0.30 -6.05 -17.98
N LEU A 107 0.79 -5.75 -16.78
CA LEU A 107 0.35 -6.40 -15.55
C LEU A 107 -1.08 -5.99 -15.19
N PHE A 108 -1.48 -4.73 -15.43
CA PHE A 108 -2.88 -4.31 -15.30
C PHE A 108 -3.79 -5.08 -16.26
N ALA A 109 -3.37 -5.24 -17.51
CA ALA A 109 -4.14 -5.95 -18.52
C ALA A 109 -4.36 -7.43 -18.13
N SER A 110 -3.34 -8.07 -17.56
CA SER A 110 -3.40 -9.47 -17.11
C SER A 110 -4.11 -9.65 -15.78
N ALA A 111 -4.13 -8.63 -14.92
CA ALA A 111 -4.88 -8.61 -13.68
C ALA A 111 -6.38 -8.28 -13.87
N GLY A 112 -6.86 -8.16 -15.12
CA GLY A 112 -8.25 -7.82 -15.43
C GLY A 112 -8.63 -6.38 -15.06
N LYS A 113 -7.64 -5.48 -14.96
CA LYS A 113 -7.79 -4.07 -14.63
C LYS A 113 -7.88 -3.22 -15.91
N HIS A 114 -8.81 -3.59 -16.81
CA HIS A 114 -8.98 -2.97 -18.14
C HIS A 114 -9.03 -1.45 -18.13
N ASN A 115 -9.76 -0.86 -17.19
CA ASN A 115 -9.86 0.60 -17.07
C ASN A 115 -8.50 1.28 -16.93
N TYR A 116 -7.62 0.73 -16.09
CA TYR A 116 -6.26 1.22 -15.93
C TYR A 116 -5.43 0.96 -17.19
N THR A 117 -5.57 -0.21 -17.82
CA THR A 117 -4.93 -0.50 -19.10
C THR A 117 -5.28 0.52 -20.18
N THR A 118 -6.57 0.82 -20.37
CA THR A 118 -7.06 1.85 -21.29
C THR A 118 -6.50 3.22 -20.93
N ALA A 119 -6.57 3.62 -19.65
CA ALA A 119 -6.08 4.92 -19.21
C ALA A 119 -4.58 5.09 -19.48
N ILE A 120 -3.77 4.07 -19.19
CA ILE A 120 -2.33 4.07 -19.46
C ILE A 120 -2.06 4.15 -20.97
N ALA A 121 -2.78 3.36 -21.79
CA ALA A 121 -2.63 3.40 -23.25
C ALA A 121 -2.92 4.79 -23.83
N HIS A 122 -4.02 5.45 -23.40
CA HIS A 122 -4.33 6.81 -23.80
C HIS A 122 -3.29 7.82 -23.33
N HIS A 123 -2.80 7.69 -22.09
CA HIS A 123 -1.79 8.59 -21.55
C HIS A 123 -0.48 8.50 -22.34
N LEU A 124 0.05 7.28 -22.53
CA LEU A 124 1.28 7.05 -23.30
C LEU A 124 1.12 7.53 -24.76
N SER A 125 -0.05 7.30 -25.37
CA SER A 125 -0.35 7.82 -26.71
C SER A 125 -0.38 9.34 -26.76
N THR A 126 -0.92 10.01 -25.73
CA THR A 126 -0.94 11.47 -25.64
C THR A 126 0.48 12.03 -25.57
N LEU A 127 1.35 11.43 -24.75
CA LEU A 127 2.76 11.83 -24.67
C LEU A 127 3.50 11.63 -26.00
N ALA A 128 3.24 10.51 -26.68
CA ALA A 128 3.83 10.23 -28.00
C ALA A 128 3.32 11.19 -29.08
N LYS A 129 2.03 11.54 -29.06
CA LYS A 129 1.39 12.46 -30.02
C LYS A 129 1.85 13.91 -29.84
N TYR A 130 2.15 14.31 -28.60
CA TYR A 130 2.55 15.68 -28.26
C TYR A 130 3.95 15.70 -27.64
N PRO A 131 5.03 15.54 -28.44
CA PRO A 131 6.40 15.46 -27.90
C PRO A 131 6.82 16.74 -27.16
N LYS A 132 6.33 17.92 -27.58
CA LYS A 132 6.54 19.18 -26.85
C LYS A 132 5.91 19.17 -25.45
N LEU A 133 4.76 18.52 -25.28
CA LEU A 133 4.14 18.34 -23.96
C LEU A 133 4.99 17.39 -23.10
N ASN A 134 5.45 16.27 -23.69
CA ASN A 134 6.33 15.33 -23.00
C ASN A 134 7.63 16.01 -22.53
N GLN A 135 8.25 16.83 -23.38
CA GLN A 135 9.43 17.62 -23.02
C GLN A 135 9.14 18.60 -21.87
N LYS A 136 8.02 19.34 -21.94
CA LYS A 136 7.60 20.21 -20.83
C LYS A 136 7.46 19.42 -19.51
N LEU A 137 6.86 18.23 -19.55
CA LEU A 137 6.71 17.40 -18.34
C LEU A 137 8.06 16.91 -17.80
N GLN A 138 9.09 16.74 -18.63
CA GLN A 138 10.46 16.43 -18.18
C GLN A 138 11.13 17.62 -17.50
N GLU A 139 10.85 18.84 -17.96
CA GLU A 139 11.39 20.07 -17.38
C GLU A 139 10.67 20.45 -16.07
N VAL A 140 9.38 20.13 -15.97
CA VAL A 140 8.56 20.52 -14.82
C VAL A 140 8.52 19.41 -13.76
N GLY A 141 9.68 19.12 -13.18
CA GLY A 141 9.81 18.15 -12.10
C GLY A 141 9.55 18.72 -10.70
N VAL A 142 9.55 20.04 -10.57
CA VAL A 142 9.72 20.74 -9.29
C VAL A 142 9.05 22.12 -9.35
N PHE A 143 8.21 22.46 -8.38
CA PHE A 143 7.80 23.86 -8.19
C PHE A 143 8.13 24.33 -6.78
N LYS A 144 8.72 25.52 -6.70
CA LYS A 144 9.07 26.16 -5.43
C LYS A 144 7.85 26.98 -5.00
N LEU A 145 7.14 26.54 -3.95
CA LEU A 145 6.21 27.44 -3.27
C LEU A 145 7.07 28.47 -2.56
N ILE A 146 6.97 29.74 -2.96
CA ILE A 146 7.59 30.85 -2.24
C ILE A 146 6.68 31.15 -1.04
N PRO A 147 7.09 30.90 0.21
CA PRO A 147 6.41 31.47 1.35
C PRO A 147 7.00 32.86 1.60
N ASN A 148 6.18 33.77 2.10
CA ASN A 148 6.63 35.08 2.60
C ASN A 148 7.57 35.00 3.82
N ASN A 149 8.05 33.80 4.20
CA ASN A 149 9.01 33.58 5.28
C ASN A 149 10.07 32.57 4.81
N GLU A 150 11.32 32.79 5.23
CA GLU A 150 12.60 32.29 4.68
C GLU A 150 12.81 30.76 4.58
N ASN A 151 11.81 29.92 4.83
CA ASN A 151 11.88 28.48 4.61
C ASN A 151 11.09 28.08 3.36
N SER A 152 11.68 28.34 2.19
CA SER A 152 11.10 27.93 0.91
C SER A 152 11.12 26.41 0.76
N HIS A 153 9.96 25.77 0.91
CA HIS A 153 9.82 24.34 0.68
C HIS A 153 9.69 24.06 -0.83
N ILE A 154 10.69 23.40 -1.40
CA ILE A 154 10.66 22.86 -2.75
C ILE A 154 9.64 21.70 -2.78
N CYS A 155 8.58 21.82 -3.57
CA CYS A 155 7.52 20.81 -3.68
C CYS A 155 7.76 19.95 -4.93
N PHE A 156 7.93 18.65 -4.71
CA PHE A 156 8.09 17.63 -5.74
C PHE A 156 6.83 16.76 -5.73
N ALA A 157 5.85 17.15 -6.52
CA ALA A 157 4.55 16.48 -6.57
C ALA A 157 3.82 16.91 -7.84
N PHE A 158 4.44 16.84 -9.03
CA PHE A 158 3.80 17.41 -10.21
C PHE A 158 2.44 16.75 -10.52
N ASP A 159 2.33 15.43 -10.38
CA ASP A 159 1.07 14.71 -10.57
C ASP A 159 0.09 14.89 -9.39
N GLU A 160 0.56 14.79 -8.14
CA GLU A 160 -0.28 14.93 -6.95
C GLU A 160 -0.68 16.38 -6.68
N ALA A 161 0.14 17.36 -7.07
CA ALA A 161 -0.23 18.77 -7.11
C ALA A 161 -1.17 19.05 -8.29
N LEU A 162 -0.92 18.58 -9.51
CA LEU A 162 -1.88 18.78 -10.61
C LEU A 162 -3.21 18.05 -10.36
N GLU A 163 -3.21 16.94 -9.63
CA GLU A 163 -4.44 16.30 -9.16
C GLU A 163 -5.08 17.08 -8.00
N THR A 164 -4.29 17.46 -6.99
CA THR A 164 -4.77 18.23 -5.82
C THR A 164 -5.18 19.66 -6.17
N PHE A 165 -4.64 20.25 -7.23
CA PHE A 165 -5.00 21.58 -7.73
C PHE A 165 -6.01 21.43 -8.86
N GLY A 166 -5.74 20.66 -9.91
CA GLY A 166 -6.63 20.48 -11.07
C GLY A 166 -7.89 19.68 -10.76
N VAL A 167 -7.79 18.41 -10.35
CA VAL A 167 -8.98 17.58 -10.01
C VAL A 167 -9.75 18.21 -8.87
N ARG A 168 -9.06 18.80 -7.90
CA ARG A 168 -9.73 19.42 -6.76
C ARG A 168 -10.37 20.75 -7.10
N PHE A 169 -9.76 21.62 -7.91
CA PHE A 169 -10.40 22.84 -8.44
C PHE A 169 -11.64 22.49 -9.26
N ILE A 170 -11.58 21.41 -10.04
CA ILE A 170 -12.73 20.92 -10.79
C ILE A 170 -13.81 20.37 -9.85
N LYS A 171 -13.44 19.58 -8.84
CA LYS A 171 -14.37 19.13 -7.78
C LYS A 171 -14.97 20.31 -7.01
N GLN A 172 -14.21 21.36 -6.72
CA GLN A 172 -14.67 22.59 -6.05
C GLN A 172 -15.69 23.34 -6.90
N ASN A 173 -15.43 23.54 -8.18
CA ASN A 173 -16.37 24.21 -9.10
C ASN A 173 -17.64 23.39 -9.34
N ILE A 174 -17.58 22.06 -9.21
CA ILE A 174 -18.76 21.18 -9.32
C ILE A 174 -19.56 21.12 -8.01
N THR A 175 -18.91 21.25 -6.85
CA THR A 175 -19.54 21.05 -5.52
C THR A 175 -19.75 22.33 -4.72
N GLY A 176 -19.27 23.49 -5.18
CA GLY A 176 -19.37 24.78 -4.50
C GLY A 176 -18.49 24.94 -3.25
N ASN A 177 -17.69 23.92 -2.89
CA ASN A 177 -16.88 23.93 -1.68
C ASN A 177 -15.50 24.52 -1.94
N ILE A 178 -15.32 25.82 -1.68
CA ILE A 178 -14.03 26.54 -1.80
C ILE A 178 -13.06 26.01 -0.73
N ILE A 179 -11.84 25.66 -1.15
CA ILE A 179 -10.76 25.31 -0.21
C ILE A 179 -10.24 26.59 0.43
N ASN A 180 -10.26 26.63 1.76
CA ASN A 180 -9.53 27.64 2.50
C ASN A 180 -8.03 27.28 2.60
N GLU A 181 -7.19 28.30 2.79
CA GLU A 181 -5.74 28.19 2.90
C GLU A 181 -5.27 27.13 3.91
N GLU A 182 -5.98 26.95 5.02
CA GLU A 182 -5.68 25.93 6.03
C GLU A 182 -5.77 24.51 5.50
N THR A 183 -6.78 24.24 4.68
CA THR A 183 -6.98 22.93 4.10
C THR A 183 -5.91 22.65 3.04
N LEU A 184 -5.46 23.67 2.30
CA LEU A 184 -4.31 23.56 1.41
C LEU A 184 -3.03 23.22 2.18
N LYS A 185 -2.73 23.98 3.25
CA LYS A 185 -1.58 23.72 4.14
C LYS A 185 -1.60 22.30 4.71
N ARG A 186 -2.77 21.78 5.11
CA ARG A 186 -2.92 20.39 5.59
C ARG A 186 -2.55 19.33 4.55
N ASN A 187 -2.92 19.53 3.28
CA ASN A 187 -2.60 18.55 2.23
C ASN A 187 -1.13 18.60 1.80
N ILE A 188 -0.56 19.80 1.72
CA ILE A 188 0.89 19.97 1.52
C ILE A 188 1.65 19.26 2.65
N LYS A 189 1.20 19.43 3.90
CA LYS A 189 1.80 18.74 5.06
C LYS A 189 1.65 17.22 4.98
N ALA A 190 0.52 16.69 4.49
CA ALA A 190 0.33 15.26 4.28
C ALA A 190 1.30 14.70 3.23
N ALA A 191 1.46 15.37 2.09
CA ALA A 191 2.43 15.00 1.06
C ALA A 191 3.88 15.08 1.59
N GLN A 192 4.20 16.09 2.40
CA GLN A 192 5.49 16.20 3.08
C GLN A 192 5.75 15.04 4.07
N SER A 193 4.75 14.64 4.87
CA SER A 193 4.88 13.49 5.77
C SER A 193 5.05 12.16 5.02
N GLU A 194 4.40 11.99 3.87
CA GLU A 194 4.65 10.82 3.03
C GLU A 194 6.04 10.85 2.40
N ARG A 195 6.56 12.03 2.01
CA ARG A 195 7.96 12.19 1.61
C ARG A 195 8.91 11.75 2.72
N GLU A 196 8.72 12.19 3.97
CA GLU A 196 9.57 11.78 5.09
C GLU A 196 9.60 10.24 5.26
N ARG A 197 8.46 9.57 5.03
CA ARG A 197 8.38 8.10 5.03
C ARG A 197 9.14 7.46 3.88
N VAL A 198 9.13 8.08 2.69
CA VAL A 198 9.88 7.61 1.51
C VAL A 198 11.37 7.87 1.66
N ASP A 199 11.76 9.03 2.18
CA ASP A 199 13.16 9.40 2.44
C ASP A 199 13.79 8.41 3.43
N LEU A 200 13.03 7.97 4.43
CA LEU A 200 13.41 6.88 5.33
C LEU A 200 13.59 5.53 4.63
N LEU A 201 12.72 5.21 3.66
CA LEU A 201 12.83 3.96 2.89
C LEU A 201 14.05 3.98 1.96
N LEU A 202 14.30 5.14 1.33
CA LEU A 202 15.44 5.37 0.44
C LEU A 202 16.76 5.28 1.19
N SER A 203 16.87 5.97 2.32
CA SER A 203 18.07 5.95 3.16
C SER A 203 18.40 4.55 3.66
N LYS A 204 17.35 3.77 3.97
CA LYS A 204 17.48 2.36 4.33
C LYS A 204 17.97 1.47 3.18
N TYR A 205 17.57 1.75 1.94
CA TYR A 205 17.94 0.95 0.76
C TYR A 205 19.33 1.33 0.22
N LEU A 206 19.68 2.62 0.25
CA LEU A 206 20.95 3.17 -0.24
C LEU A 206 22.06 3.27 0.83
N GLU A 207 21.79 2.78 2.04
CA GLU A 207 22.70 2.86 3.20
C GLU A 207 23.11 4.29 3.60
N ASP A 208 22.28 5.27 3.24
CA ASP A 208 22.50 6.67 3.59
C ASP A 208 22.15 6.90 5.06
N THR A 209 23.16 7.15 5.89
CA THR A 209 23.00 7.31 7.35
C THR A 209 22.55 8.71 7.76
N SER A 210 22.39 9.63 6.81
CA SER A 210 22.04 11.04 7.08
C SER A 210 20.59 11.27 7.51
N VAL A 211 19.66 10.34 7.20
CA VAL A 211 18.23 10.47 7.53
C VAL A 211 17.95 9.84 8.90
N SER A 212 18.05 10.67 9.93
CA SER A 212 17.90 10.36 11.36
C SER A 212 16.66 9.50 11.71
N HIS A 213 16.86 8.19 11.82
CA HIS A 213 16.09 7.28 12.66
C HIS A 213 17.05 6.35 13.39
N SER A 214 16.66 5.84 14.58
CA SER A 214 17.56 4.99 15.37
C SER A 214 18.06 3.82 14.53
N GLN A 215 19.38 3.67 14.44
CA GLN A 215 20.09 2.59 13.74
C GLN A 215 19.42 1.21 13.96
N ARG A 216 18.87 1.00 15.16
CA ARG A 216 18.13 -0.19 15.59
C ARG A 216 16.94 -0.57 14.69
N ALA A 217 16.13 0.39 14.26
CA ALA A 217 14.94 0.13 13.44
C ALA A 217 15.32 -0.17 11.97
N ILE A 218 16.41 0.43 11.50
CA ILE A 218 17.01 0.18 10.19
C ILE A 218 17.62 -1.23 10.17
N ASN A 219 18.46 -1.55 11.16
CA ASN A 219 19.11 -2.86 11.29
C ASN A 219 18.09 -4.00 11.41
N SER A 220 17.09 -3.87 12.28
CA SER A 220 16.04 -4.90 12.44
C SER A 220 15.28 -5.19 11.14
N ARG A 221 15.05 -4.17 10.30
CA ARG A 221 14.38 -4.37 9.01
C ARG A 221 15.34 -4.87 7.92
N LYS A 222 16.64 -4.57 7.98
CA LYS A 222 17.66 -5.16 7.09
C LYS A 222 17.80 -6.65 7.39
N GLU A 223 17.86 -7.03 8.66
CA GLU A 223 17.90 -8.44 9.09
C GLU A 223 16.72 -9.25 8.56
N VAL A 224 15.50 -8.72 8.65
CA VAL A 224 14.29 -9.40 8.13
C VAL A 224 14.33 -9.56 6.61
N LEU A 225 14.85 -8.57 5.88
CA LEU A 225 15.01 -8.65 4.43
C LEU A 225 16.09 -9.67 4.04
N TRP A 226 17.27 -9.61 4.69
CA TRP A 226 18.35 -10.56 4.46
C TRP A 226 17.95 -11.99 4.81
N LYS A 227 17.16 -12.18 5.87
CA LYS A 227 16.55 -13.49 6.18
C LYS A 227 15.68 -13.98 5.02
N LEU A 228 14.84 -13.13 4.43
CA LEU A 228 14.05 -13.52 3.26
C LEU A 228 14.94 -13.83 2.05
N VAL A 229 15.96 -13.03 1.77
CA VAL A 229 16.91 -13.26 0.66
C VAL A 229 17.62 -14.61 0.83
N ASN A 230 18.15 -14.89 2.02
CA ASN A 230 18.81 -16.17 2.31
C ASN A 230 17.84 -17.35 2.17
N ASN A 231 16.60 -17.21 2.65
CA ASN A 231 15.56 -18.22 2.43
C ASN A 231 15.32 -18.44 0.94
N LEU A 232 15.22 -17.37 0.14
CA LEU A 232 14.99 -17.48 -1.31
C LEU A 232 16.14 -18.18 -2.02
N ILE A 233 17.40 -17.84 -1.68
CA ILE A 233 18.59 -18.52 -2.22
C ILE A 233 18.51 -20.03 -1.95
N ILE A 234 18.23 -20.41 -0.69
CA ILE A 234 18.07 -21.82 -0.33
C ILE A 234 16.94 -22.47 -1.14
N ILE A 235 15.79 -21.81 -1.24
CA ILE A 235 14.61 -22.32 -1.96
C ILE A 235 14.94 -22.57 -3.45
N PHE A 236 15.72 -21.70 -4.09
CA PHE A 236 16.13 -21.87 -5.49
C PHE A 236 17.02 -23.09 -5.70
N ASP A 237 17.84 -23.45 -4.71
CA ASP A 237 18.72 -24.63 -4.77
C ASP A 237 18.03 -25.93 -4.32
N MET A 238 16.82 -25.85 -3.74
CA MET A 238 16.07 -27.03 -3.30
C MET A 238 15.47 -27.81 -4.48
N LYS A 239 15.60 -29.14 -4.44
CA LYS A 239 14.87 -30.04 -5.35
C LYS A 239 13.35 -29.85 -5.28
N ASN A 240 12.83 -29.57 -4.08
CA ASN A 240 11.42 -29.26 -3.85
C ASN A 240 11.27 -27.96 -3.03
N PRO A 241 11.08 -26.81 -3.69
CA PRO A 241 10.90 -25.51 -3.05
C PRO A 241 9.81 -25.47 -1.97
N LEU A 242 8.76 -26.29 -2.10
CA LEU A 242 7.58 -26.28 -1.21
C LEU A 242 7.85 -26.89 0.17
N GLU A 243 8.94 -27.63 0.34
CA GLU A 243 9.34 -28.19 1.64
C GLU A 243 9.95 -27.13 2.58
N HIS A 244 10.34 -25.98 2.03
CA HIS A 244 10.95 -24.92 2.81
C HIS A 244 10.00 -24.41 3.91
N PRO A 245 10.49 -24.11 5.13
CA PRO A 245 9.68 -23.63 6.25
C PRO A 245 8.73 -22.46 5.92
N ILE A 246 9.11 -21.61 4.97
CA ILE A 246 8.30 -20.47 4.51
C ILE A 246 6.91 -20.89 3.99
N PHE A 247 6.78 -22.10 3.44
CA PHE A 247 5.54 -22.63 2.86
C PHE A 247 4.79 -23.60 3.77
N ARG A 248 5.38 -24.08 4.89
CA ARG A 248 4.78 -25.10 5.78
C ARG A 248 3.36 -24.74 6.25
N GLU A 249 3.17 -23.51 6.71
CA GLU A 249 1.85 -23.07 7.18
C GLU A 249 0.85 -22.92 6.02
N HIS A 250 1.30 -22.41 4.87
CA HIS A 250 0.45 -22.15 3.71
C HIS A 250 1.18 -22.52 2.43
N ILE A 251 0.82 -23.67 1.86
CA ILE A 251 1.35 -24.12 0.58
C ILE A 251 0.63 -23.30 -0.49
N PRO A 252 1.35 -22.54 -1.34
CA PRO A 252 0.72 -21.80 -2.41
C PRO A 252 0.08 -22.78 -3.41
N PRO A 253 -1.22 -22.63 -3.74
CA PRO A 253 -1.92 -23.61 -4.57
C PRO A 253 -1.40 -23.69 -6.01
N GLU A 254 -0.75 -22.64 -6.49
CA GLU A 254 -0.32 -22.50 -7.89
C GLU A 254 1.21 -22.50 -8.05
N LEU A 255 1.98 -22.80 -7.00
CA LEU A 255 3.44 -22.90 -7.11
C LEU A 255 3.84 -24.29 -7.64
N ASN A 256 3.46 -24.57 -8.89
CA ASN A 256 3.83 -25.74 -9.67
C ASN A 256 4.27 -25.30 -11.08
N LYS A 257 4.91 -26.19 -11.85
CA LYS A 257 5.51 -25.84 -13.14
C LYS A 257 4.50 -25.20 -14.12
N GLU A 258 3.37 -25.86 -14.37
CA GLU A 258 2.34 -25.41 -15.32
C GLU A 258 1.74 -24.06 -14.91
N SER A 259 1.40 -23.90 -13.62
CA SER A 259 0.84 -22.67 -13.10
C SER A 259 1.85 -21.52 -13.11
N CYS A 260 3.14 -21.79 -12.90
CA CYS A 260 4.22 -20.80 -13.05
C CYS A 260 4.41 -20.39 -14.52
N GLU A 261 4.29 -21.31 -15.47
CA GLU A 261 4.29 -20.97 -16.91
C GLU A 261 3.13 -20.00 -17.25
N LYS A 262 1.93 -20.23 -16.69
CA LYS A 262 0.80 -19.28 -16.82
C LYS A 262 1.09 -17.91 -16.21
N LEU A 263 1.78 -17.87 -15.06
CA LEU A 263 2.18 -16.61 -14.42
C LEU A 263 3.22 -15.86 -15.27
N ILE A 264 4.23 -16.54 -15.80
CA ILE A 264 5.25 -15.95 -16.68
C ILE A 264 4.60 -15.39 -17.95
N ALA A 265 3.65 -16.14 -18.53
CA ALA A 265 2.90 -15.72 -19.71
C ALA A 265 2.00 -14.49 -19.46
N CYS A 266 1.73 -14.09 -18.21
CA CYS A 266 0.91 -12.91 -17.93
C CYS A 266 1.51 -11.63 -18.50
N TYR A 267 2.83 -11.46 -18.48
CA TYR A 267 3.42 -10.23 -19.03
C TYR A 267 3.27 -10.12 -20.55
N PRO A 268 3.71 -11.10 -21.38
CA PRO A 268 3.53 -11.04 -22.83
C PRO A 268 2.05 -11.01 -23.24
N ASN A 269 1.19 -11.80 -22.59
CA ASN A 269 -0.26 -11.75 -22.86
C ASN A 269 -0.85 -10.38 -22.53
N GLY A 270 -0.35 -9.73 -21.47
CA GLY A 270 -0.73 -8.38 -21.09
C GLY A 270 -0.29 -7.34 -22.12
N LEU A 271 0.88 -7.56 -22.73
CA LEU A 271 1.43 -6.70 -23.79
C LEU A 271 0.56 -6.77 -25.06
N GLU A 272 0.17 -7.97 -25.49
CA GLU A 272 -0.76 -8.14 -26.62
C GLU A 272 -2.11 -7.46 -26.35
N ARG A 273 -2.63 -7.57 -25.11
CA ARG A 273 -3.88 -6.94 -24.72
C ARG A 273 -3.81 -5.42 -24.78
N ILE A 274 -2.75 -4.80 -24.27
CA ILE A 274 -2.63 -3.34 -24.33
C ILE A 274 -2.44 -2.85 -25.77
N GLN A 275 -1.74 -3.61 -26.62
CA GLN A 275 -1.66 -3.30 -28.06
C GLN A 275 -3.05 -3.31 -28.71
N LYS A 276 -3.88 -4.33 -28.43
CA LYS A 276 -5.27 -4.36 -28.90
C LYS A 276 -6.09 -3.17 -28.38
N VAL A 277 -5.94 -2.82 -27.11
CA VAL A 277 -6.60 -1.62 -26.53
C VAL A 277 -6.16 -0.36 -27.24
N TYR A 278 -4.88 -0.23 -27.57
CA TYR A 278 -4.36 0.91 -28.31
C TYR A 278 -5.00 1.00 -29.72
N LEU A 279 -5.07 -0.09 -30.46
CA LEU A 279 -5.68 -0.12 -31.80
C LEU A 279 -7.20 0.17 -31.76
N GLN A 280 -7.91 -0.41 -30.79
CA GLN A 280 -9.37 -0.34 -30.71
C GLN A 280 -9.90 0.94 -30.04
N GLU A 281 -9.32 1.35 -28.90
CA GLU A 281 -9.86 2.43 -28.07
C GLU A 281 -9.12 3.76 -28.27
N VAL A 282 -7.82 3.71 -28.59
CA VAL A 282 -7.00 4.92 -28.76
C VAL A 282 -6.98 5.37 -30.22
N LEU A 283 -6.54 4.52 -31.13
CA LEU A 283 -6.50 4.82 -32.56
C LEU A 283 -7.86 4.65 -33.25
N LYS A 284 -8.75 3.82 -32.68
CA LYS A 284 -10.06 3.49 -33.25
C LYS A 284 -9.97 2.93 -34.67
N THR A 285 -8.86 2.27 -35.01
CA THR A 285 -8.63 1.64 -36.32
C THR A 285 -9.23 0.24 -36.39
N GLU A 286 -9.45 -0.40 -35.24
CA GLU A 286 -10.09 -1.71 -35.13
C GLU A 286 -11.43 -1.64 -34.40
N LYS A 287 -12.32 -2.61 -34.68
CA LYS A 287 -13.57 -2.73 -33.96
C LYS A 287 -13.30 -3.11 -32.51
N CYS A 288 -13.96 -2.39 -31.61
CA CYS A 288 -13.91 -2.63 -30.17
C CYS A 288 -14.43 -4.04 -29.82
N ASP A 289 -13.57 -4.89 -29.26
CA ASP A 289 -13.93 -6.21 -28.75
C ASP A 289 -13.99 -6.18 -27.21
N PRO A 290 -15.18 -6.41 -26.60
CA PRO A 290 -15.31 -6.47 -25.16
C PRO A 290 -14.85 -7.81 -24.55
N THR A 291 -14.57 -8.82 -25.37
CA THR A 291 -14.26 -10.17 -24.92
C THR A 291 -12.94 -10.20 -24.16
N GLY A 292 -12.94 -10.83 -22.97
CA GLY A 292 -11.71 -11.04 -22.20
C GLY A 292 -11.17 -9.83 -21.44
N ARG A 293 -11.84 -8.67 -21.43
CA ARG A 293 -11.42 -7.47 -20.66
C ARG A 293 -11.23 -7.71 -19.16
N ARG A 294 -11.99 -8.66 -18.61
CA ARG A 294 -11.89 -9.09 -17.20
C ARG A 294 -11.22 -10.45 -17.05
N ALA A 295 -10.68 -11.01 -18.12
CA ALA A 295 -10.06 -12.33 -18.09
C ALA A 295 -8.75 -12.25 -17.29
N ILE A 296 -8.65 -13.09 -16.26
CA ILE A 296 -7.44 -13.26 -15.47
C ILE A 296 -6.96 -14.69 -15.78
N GLY A 297 -5.79 -14.81 -16.39
CA GLY A 297 -5.22 -16.10 -16.81
C GLY A 297 -4.63 -16.93 -15.68
N VAL A 298 -4.60 -16.39 -14.47
CA VAL A 298 -4.06 -17.02 -13.27
C VAL A 298 -5.10 -17.08 -12.16
N LYS A 299 -5.01 -18.11 -11.33
CA LYS A 299 -5.88 -18.20 -10.16
C LYS A 299 -5.48 -17.14 -9.15
N ARG A 300 -6.46 -16.40 -8.65
CA ARG A 300 -6.29 -15.46 -7.54
C ARG A 300 -6.79 -16.10 -6.25
N THR A 301 -6.00 -16.02 -5.19
CA THR A 301 -6.43 -16.42 -3.84
C THR A 301 -6.92 -15.18 -3.09
N LYS A 302 -8.14 -15.23 -2.53
CA LYS A 302 -8.66 -14.12 -1.72
C LYS A 302 -8.05 -14.15 -0.32
N HIS A 303 -7.90 -12.98 0.29
CA HIS A 303 -7.41 -12.88 1.67
C HIS A 303 -8.34 -13.58 2.69
N GLN A 304 -9.65 -13.66 2.42
CA GLN A 304 -10.59 -14.42 3.25
C GLN A 304 -10.27 -15.92 3.22
N GLU A 305 -10.04 -16.48 2.03
CA GLU A 305 -9.64 -17.88 1.85
C GLU A 305 -8.32 -18.18 2.59
N TYR A 306 -7.35 -17.25 2.53
CA TYR A 306 -6.10 -17.34 3.30
C TYR A 306 -6.33 -17.36 4.83
N LYS A 307 -7.26 -16.52 5.32
CA LYS A 307 -7.65 -16.48 6.74
C LYS A 307 -8.41 -17.74 7.18
N GLU A 308 -9.14 -18.38 6.29
CA GLU A 308 -9.87 -19.62 6.57
C GLU A 308 -8.92 -20.81 6.60
N MET A 309 -8.05 -20.97 5.60
CA MET A 309 -7.04 -22.03 5.55
C MET A 309 -6.10 -22.03 6.77
N SER A 310 -5.76 -20.85 7.28
CA SER A 310 -4.95 -20.71 8.50
C SER A 310 -5.69 -21.04 9.79
N LYS A 311 -7.03 -20.98 9.83
CA LYS A 311 -7.86 -21.40 10.97
C LYS A 311 -8.10 -22.90 10.96
N THR A 312 -8.42 -23.49 9.81
CA THR A 312 -8.75 -24.93 9.69
C THR A 312 -7.56 -25.82 10.04
N LYS A 313 -6.31 -25.41 9.73
CA LYS A 313 -5.11 -26.14 10.14
C LYS A 313 -4.84 -26.07 11.65
N LYS A 314 -5.16 -24.96 12.33
CA LYS A 314 -5.07 -24.87 13.80
C LYS A 314 -6.04 -25.81 14.51
N GLN A 315 -7.18 -26.13 13.89
CA GLN A 315 -8.12 -27.12 14.42
C GLN A 315 -7.65 -28.56 14.17
N LYS A 316 -7.07 -28.87 13.01
CA LYS A 316 -6.54 -30.22 12.71
C LYS A 316 -5.35 -30.64 13.60
N VAL A 317 -4.51 -29.70 14.03
CA VAL A 317 -3.38 -29.97 14.95
C VAL A 317 -3.85 -30.31 16.38
N ILE A 318 -5.11 -29.99 16.74
CA ILE A 318 -5.66 -30.26 18.08
C ILE A 318 -6.30 -31.66 18.17
N GLN A 319 -6.44 -32.41 17.06
CA GLN A 319 -7.20 -33.67 17.00
C GLN A 319 -6.36 -34.93 16.68
N GLN A 320 -5.04 -34.91 16.84
CA GLN A 320 -4.25 -36.16 16.87
C GLN A 320 -4.02 -36.61 18.33
N PRO A 321 -4.36 -37.86 18.70
CA PRO A 321 -3.97 -38.40 20.00
C PRO A 321 -2.55 -38.96 19.89
N SER A 322 -1.62 -38.39 20.64
CA SER A 322 -0.33 -39.01 20.93
C SER A 322 -0.18 -39.09 22.44
N ASP A 323 -0.35 -40.30 22.96
CA ASP A 323 0.05 -40.68 24.29
C ASP A 323 1.57 -40.61 24.44
N LEU A 324 1.99 -40.27 25.67
CA LEU A 324 3.34 -40.18 26.25
C LEU A 324 4.02 -38.78 26.22
N ALA A 325 3.97 -38.19 27.43
CA ALA A 325 4.65 -37.02 28.00
C ALA A 325 6.14 -36.89 27.59
N GLU A 326 6.85 -35.75 27.64
CA GLU A 326 6.70 -34.52 28.42
C GLU A 326 7.65 -33.46 27.79
N SER A 327 7.20 -32.22 27.57
CA SER A 327 7.94 -30.98 27.86
C SER A 327 7.21 -29.79 27.25
N HIS A 328 7.00 -28.81 28.10
CA HIS A 328 6.14 -27.67 27.86
C HIS A 328 6.67 -26.71 26.79
N ASP A 329 5.89 -26.46 25.74
CA ASP A 329 5.76 -25.10 25.23
C ASP A 329 4.36 -24.87 24.62
N HIS A 330 3.49 -24.21 25.38
CA HIS A 330 2.16 -23.84 24.92
C HIS A 330 2.19 -22.49 24.18
N PRO A 331 1.50 -22.36 23.04
CA PRO A 331 1.43 -21.14 22.26
C PRO A 331 0.78 -20.00 23.06
N LEU A 332 1.37 -18.81 22.96
CA LEU A 332 0.97 -17.53 23.56
C LEU A 332 -0.53 -17.18 23.34
N LYS A 333 -1.42 -17.81 24.12
CA LYS A 333 -2.72 -17.23 24.47
C LYS A 333 -2.43 -15.98 25.32
N LYS A 334 -3.16 -14.88 25.08
CA LYS A 334 -3.20 -13.72 25.99
C LYS A 334 -3.40 -14.25 27.41
N ARG A 335 -2.33 -14.31 28.21
CA ARG A 335 -2.36 -14.84 29.59
C ARG A 335 -3.31 -13.94 30.38
N ARG A 336 -4.56 -14.38 30.57
CA ARG A 336 -5.40 -13.87 31.66
C ARG A 336 -4.69 -14.24 32.96
N ALA A 337 -4.68 -13.32 33.92
CA ALA A 337 -4.16 -13.64 35.24
C ALA A 337 -4.88 -14.88 35.77
N THR A 338 -4.15 -15.80 36.40
CA THR A 338 -4.76 -16.93 37.11
C THR A 338 -5.68 -16.40 38.22
N PRO A 339 -6.72 -17.13 38.65
CA PRO A 339 -7.67 -16.65 39.66
C PRO A 339 -7.00 -16.09 40.94
N HIS A 340 -5.92 -16.74 41.39
CA HIS A 340 -5.09 -16.27 42.50
C HIS A 340 -4.39 -14.92 42.20
N LYS A 341 -3.83 -14.76 41.00
CA LYS A 341 -3.18 -13.50 40.57
C LYS A 341 -4.22 -12.39 40.37
N GLU A 342 -5.45 -12.72 39.95
CA GLU A 342 -6.55 -11.75 39.88
C GLU A 342 -6.98 -11.26 41.27
N GLN A 343 -7.00 -12.12 42.29
CA GLN A 343 -7.29 -11.69 43.67
C GLN A 343 -6.24 -10.70 44.18
N ILE A 344 -4.96 -11.00 43.97
CA ILE A 344 -3.85 -10.11 44.36
C ILE A 344 -3.97 -8.75 43.65
N LEU A 345 -4.19 -8.75 42.33
CA LEU A 345 -4.33 -7.53 41.54
C LEU A 345 -5.60 -6.73 41.86
N SER A 346 -6.67 -7.39 42.33
CA SER A 346 -7.93 -6.72 42.67
C SER A 346 -7.80 -5.79 43.87
N SER A 347 -6.78 -5.98 44.73
CA SER A 347 -6.48 -5.07 45.84
C SER A 347 -6.06 -3.66 45.37
N LEU A 348 -5.63 -3.52 44.10
CA LEU A 348 -5.29 -2.24 43.48
C LEU A 348 -6.49 -1.43 43.00
N LEU A 349 -7.68 -2.04 42.92
CA LEU A 349 -8.89 -1.36 42.42
C LEU A 349 -9.45 -0.33 43.40
N VAL A 350 -8.91 -0.27 44.63
CA VAL A 350 -9.19 0.81 45.60
C VAL A 350 -8.62 2.15 45.12
N TYR A 351 -7.58 2.12 44.29
CA TYR A 351 -6.98 3.33 43.73
C TYR A 351 -7.64 3.67 42.39
N THR A 352 -8.19 4.88 42.28
CA THR A 352 -8.86 5.39 41.07
C THR A 352 -7.94 6.15 40.14
N ASP A 353 -7.07 7.00 40.69
CA ASP A 353 -6.27 7.96 39.90
C ASP A 353 -4.82 7.52 39.70
N LYS A 354 -4.17 7.03 40.75
CA LYS A 354 -2.78 6.56 40.68
C LYS A 354 -2.51 5.51 41.74
N ILE A 355 -1.79 4.45 41.36
CA ILE A 355 -1.25 3.46 42.30
C ILE A 355 0.01 4.05 42.96
N PRO A 356 0.12 4.10 44.29
CA PRO A 356 1.34 4.52 44.98
C PRO A 356 2.55 3.62 44.66
N ASP A 357 3.74 4.19 44.51
CA ASP A 357 4.93 3.44 44.06
C ASP A 357 5.32 2.28 45.00
N TYR A 358 5.15 2.46 46.31
CA TYR A 358 5.42 1.41 47.31
C TYR A 358 4.49 0.20 47.19
N LYS A 359 3.29 0.36 46.58
CA LYS A 359 2.36 -0.76 46.35
C LYS A 359 2.80 -1.65 45.21
N TYR A 360 3.51 -1.12 44.22
CA TYR A 360 4.06 -1.95 43.14
C TYR A 360 5.08 -2.94 43.68
N GLU A 361 5.97 -2.51 44.58
CA GLU A 361 7.02 -3.38 45.13
C GLU A 361 6.41 -4.53 45.95
N ASN A 362 5.39 -4.25 46.77
CA ASN A 362 4.69 -5.27 47.56
C ASN A 362 3.99 -6.31 46.66
N ILE A 363 3.32 -5.86 45.60
CA ILE A 363 2.58 -6.75 44.69
C ILE A 363 3.52 -7.55 43.77
N LEU A 364 4.65 -6.97 43.37
CA LEU A 364 5.65 -7.68 42.59
C LEU A 364 6.26 -8.85 43.36
N GLN A 365 6.46 -8.71 44.67
CA GLN A 365 6.88 -9.82 45.54
C GLN A 365 5.87 -10.98 45.55
N GLN A 366 4.58 -10.69 45.38
CA GLN A 366 3.51 -11.71 45.42
C GLN A 366 3.19 -12.33 44.04
N LEU A 367 3.49 -11.65 42.92
CA LEU A 367 3.09 -12.08 41.57
C LEU A 367 4.15 -12.86 40.79
N GLY A 368 5.38 -12.94 41.32
CA GLY A 368 6.52 -13.63 40.74
C GLY A 368 7.15 -12.89 39.55
N SER A 369 8.25 -13.43 39.02
CA SER A 369 9.11 -12.82 37.99
C SER A 369 8.42 -12.54 36.64
N ASP A 370 7.26 -13.15 36.39
CA ASP A 370 6.46 -12.93 35.18
C ASP A 370 5.81 -11.54 35.10
N TRP A 371 5.74 -10.81 36.22
CA TRP A 371 5.07 -9.51 36.33
C TRP A 371 6.06 -8.36 36.46
N ASN A 372 5.74 -7.23 35.85
CA ASN A 372 6.49 -5.99 35.97
C ASN A 372 5.52 -4.80 36.11
N LYS A 373 6.03 -3.63 36.53
CA LYS A 373 5.22 -2.43 36.77
C LYS A 373 4.33 -2.07 35.58
N LYS A 374 4.83 -2.22 34.34
CA LYS A 374 4.06 -1.96 33.10
C LYS A 374 2.86 -2.90 32.95
N LYS A 375 3.02 -4.20 33.22
CA LYS A 375 1.92 -5.19 33.14
C LYS A 375 0.86 -4.94 34.21
N ILE A 376 1.27 -4.60 35.44
CA ILE A 376 0.36 -4.26 36.54
C ILE A 376 -0.47 -3.01 36.19
N TYR A 377 0.19 -1.94 35.73
CA TYR A 377 -0.49 -0.70 35.35
C TYR A 377 -1.47 -0.90 34.18
N ALA A 378 -1.07 -1.67 33.16
CA ALA A 378 -1.93 -1.97 32.02
C ALA A 378 -3.19 -2.75 32.43
N TRP A 379 -3.06 -3.70 33.36
CA TRP A 379 -4.18 -4.45 33.91
C TRP A 379 -5.13 -3.55 34.72
N TRP A 380 -4.57 -2.71 35.62
CA TRP A 380 -5.34 -1.81 36.48
C TRP A 380 -6.12 -0.77 35.67
N ASN A 381 -5.47 -0.11 34.71
CA ASN A 381 -6.10 0.90 33.86
C ASN A 381 -7.23 0.30 32.99
N TYR A 382 -7.03 -0.92 32.48
CA TYR A 382 -8.08 -1.63 31.74
C TYR A 382 -9.31 -1.93 32.61
N ARG A 383 -9.11 -2.34 33.88
CA ARG A 383 -10.21 -2.62 34.81
C ARG A 383 -10.92 -1.35 35.27
N ASN A 384 -10.20 -0.27 35.57
CA ASN A 384 -10.82 1.01 35.94
C ASN A 384 -11.68 1.56 34.80
N LYS A 385 -11.17 1.58 33.55
CA LYS A 385 -11.97 1.99 32.37
C LYS A 385 -13.25 1.16 32.21
N LYS A 386 -13.18 -0.15 32.46
CA LYS A 386 -14.32 -1.05 32.35
C LYS A 386 -15.34 -0.85 33.48
N ASN A 387 -14.89 -0.50 34.68
CA ASN A 387 -15.77 -0.18 35.81
C ASN A 387 -16.45 1.20 35.63
N THR A 388 -15.74 2.21 35.11
CA THR A 388 -16.32 3.50 34.75
C THR A 388 -17.40 3.36 33.69
N GLN A 389 -17.18 2.53 32.65
CA GLN A 389 -18.18 2.26 31.61
C GLN A 389 -19.44 1.57 32.15
N LYS A 390 -19.32 0.69 33.15
CA LYS A 390 -20.46 0.04 33.80
C LYS A 390 -21.28 0.99 34.68
N GLN A 391 -20.64 1.95 35.35
CA GLN A 391 -21.36 2.93 36.17
C GLN A 391 -22.15 3.95 35.35
N VAL A 392 -21.70 4.26 34.12
CA VAL A 392 -22.43 5.14 33.20
C VAL A 392 -23.68 4.46 32.63
N GLN A 393 -23.65 3.14 32.40
CA GLN A 393 -24.81 2.36 31.91
C GLN A 393 -25.89 2.07 32.96
N LEU A 394 -25.61 2.28 34.25
CA LEU A 394 -26.58 2.10 35.34
C LEU A 394 -27.26 3.43 35.74
N LYS A 395 -26.85 4.56 35.14
CA LYS A 395 -27.41 5.90 35.36
C LYS A 395 -28.14 6.47 34.13
N SER A 396 -28.29 5.67 33.08
CA SER A 396 -29.12 5.90 31.90
C SER A 396 -30.26 4.89 31.90
#